data_AF-A0A1J4JXW4-F1
#
_entry.id   AF-A0A1J4JXW4-F1
#
_cell.length_a   1.000
_cell.length_b   1.000
_cell.length_c   1.000
_cell.angle_alpha   90.00
_cell.angle_beta   90.00
_cell.angle_gamma   90.00
#
_symmetry.space_group_name_H-M   'P 1'
#
loop_
_entity.id
_entity.type
_entity.pdbx_description
1 polymer ?
#
loop_
_entity_poly.entity_id
_entity_poly.type
_entity_poly.pdbx_seq_one_letter_code
_entity_poly.pdbx_strand_id
1 'polypeptide(L)'
;MKAKNSKSKTTKKTSSTASKKSTVQIKDAEAVYKKNEIVCLNDIPNKFISSYSFSDCPLSSFADIHVFEQMKSFITKNALFYSFAGTNNIRCQIEQISFVGSPITKYPNYRLMVLLAFGTQLTKIDGKNVTSKEINLANNYISNKELVTFVKNGGIIRTANDFLPDELNKRLLQIKEIPEIVKISKIPNNLEFVPFYSKETLETEIKDKTNELAYTSFTAIEKATYDFQNDLRTIYSNLTDIFNRFEYLDFSQPVKHLFDRIEEQRHFLEDSIQKVKFIESPNTTLSGYLSVSEKLNTSLQNILINYNQTENNLKGFLELALDKYNAAKTEIAASELNEYSQDYLETLTNLCDILSNFVQKNNFSLDVAVSNIQHLQNIKESRRSPYIPIIHKIFGLVSEMSKISQHAETQKLYRKVVIMKKMPLYIHFEQINEQLAIIHSCEVSNSQVIDIISKIAKLCTIASNSKVYEHYTGYRKVQILVNKIEDCRNSLISKTFAFWKTNSSFIESLKTFNNISKKDESRWKESLNSSKEKIDQLTLFLENAKIHLDNKNTVTTYIIDRSYDNSLTVQHNTGLETMIDFTQKKIKNKEKRIEELKKLIEKHKSS
;
A
#
# COMPACT_ATOMS: atom_id res chain seq x y z
N MET A 1 -16.44 -7.48 -67.75
CA MET A 1 -17.25 -8.71 -67.56
C MET A 1 -18.36 -8.42 -66.57
N LYS A 2 -19.55 -8.96 -66.89
CA LYS A 2 -20.87 -8.80 -66.24
C LYS A 2 -20.77 -8.97 -64.71
N ALA A 3 -21.25 -8.04 -63.87
CA ALA A 3 -22.62 -7.60 -63.61
C ALA A 3 -23.49 -8.64 -62.86
N LYS A 4 -23.95 -8.23 -61.67
CA LYS A 4 -25.32 -8.27 -61.09
C LYS A 4 -25.28 -8.73 -59.63
N ASN A 5 -25.61 -7.81 -58.70
CA ASN A 5 -26.96 -7.44 -58.25
C ASN A 5 -27.60 -8.58 -57.45
N SER A 6 -28.16 -8.32 -56.27
CA SER A 6 -29.38 -7.52 -56.16
C SER A 6 -29.73 -7.30 -54.67
N LYS A 7 -30.02 -6.05 -54.26
CA LYS A 7 -31.35 -5.40 -54.06
C LYS A 7 -31.92 -5.67 -52.64
N SER A 8 -32.60 -4.75 -51.95
CA SER A 8 -33.30 -3.53 -52.38
C SER A 8 -33.73 -2.62 -51.20
N LYS A 9 -33.63 -1.29 -51.43
CA LYS A 9 -34.63 -0.19 -51.21
C LYS A 9 -35.43 -0.09 -49.90
N THR A 10 -35.28 0.97 -49.10
CA THR A 10 -35.80 2.37 -49.15
C THR A 10 -37.31 2.56 -49.17
N THR A 11 -37.86 3.29 -48.16
CA THR A 11 -38.71 4.53 -48.25
C THR A 11 -39.14 4.93 -46.83
N LYS A 12 -38.86 6.12 -46.29
CA LYS A 12 -39.38 7.49 -46.51
C LYS A 12 -40.87 7.71 -46.14
N LYS A 13 -41.03 8.57 -45.12
CA LYS A 13 -42.01 9.67 -44.94
C LYS A 13 -43.42 9.43 -44.39
N THR A 14 -43.66 10.19 -43.30
CA THR A 14 -44.86 10.99 -42.93
C THR A 14 -46.20 10.30 -42.71
N SER A 15 -46.77 10.51 -41.52
CA SER A 15 -48.11 11.10 -41.41
C SER A 15 -48.35 11.73 -40.03
N SER A 16 -48.83 12.95 -40.08
CA SER A 16 -49.52 13.71 -39.04
C SER A 16 -50.82 13.02 -38.60
N THR A 17 -51.21 13.13 -37.33
CA THR A 17 -52.61 13.47 -36.99
C THR A 17 -52.72 13.98 -35.56
N ALA A 18 -53.42 15.10 -35.44
CA ALA A 18 -53.75 15.77 -34.21
C ALA A 18 -54.85 15.05 -33.42
N SER A 19 -54.94 15.48 -32.15
CA SER A 19 -56.13 15.48 -31.30
C SER A 19 -56.57 14.13 -30.73
N LYS A 20 -56.34 13.98 -29.41
CA LYS A 20 -57.45 13.91 -28.44
C LYS A 20 -56.96 14.31 -27.05
N LYS A 21 -57.59 15.35 -26.49
CA LYS A 21 -57.61 15.64 -25.05
C LYS A 21 -57.95 14.34 -24.33
N SER A 22 -56.96 13.75 -23.65
CA SER A 22 -57.23 12.76 -22.61
C SER A 22 -57.18 13.52 -21.29
N THR A 23 -58.35 13.70 -20.70
CA THR A 23 -58.49 13.93 -19.27
C THR A 23 -57.90 12.71 -18.59
N VAL A 24 -56.61 12.77 -18.23
CA VAL A 24 -55.96 11.72 -17.46
C VAL A 24 -56.63 11.73 -16.10
N GLN A 25 -57.51 10.76 -15.86
CA GLN A 25 -57.92 10.37 -14.53
C GLN A 25 -56.64 9.90 -13.80
N ILE A 26 -56.10 10.77 -12.94
CA ILE A 26 -55.01 10.43 -12.03
C ILE A 26 -55.61 9.41 -11.05
N LYS A 27 -55.25 8.14 -11.22
CA LYS A 27 -55.51 7.10 -10.21
C LYS A 27 -54.82 7.52 -8.91
N ASP A 28 -55.53 7.40 -7.79
CA ASP A 28 -55.03 7.66 -6.45
C ASP A 28 -53.72 6.90 -6.20
N ALA A 29 -52.60 7.59 -6.36
CA ALA A 29 -51.29 7.04 -6.04
C ALA A 29 -51.08 7.12 -4.54
N GLU A 30 -50.49 6.07 -3.96
CA GLU A 30 -50.13 5.99 -2.55
C GLU A 30 -48.62 5.77 -2.41
N ALA A 31 -47.97 6.53 -1.52
CA ALA A 31 -46.59 6.31 -1.12
C ALA A 31 -46.55 5.84 0.34
N VAL A 32 -45.86 4.72 0.57
CA VAL A 32 -45.70 4.13 1.91
C VAL A 32 -44.22 4.07 2.26
N TYR A 33 -43.86 4.68 3.38
CA TYR A 33 -42.51 4.73 3.92
C TYR A 33 -42.46 3.99 5.26
N LYS A 34 -41.44 3.16 5.42
CA LYS A 34 -41.19 2.33 6.61
C LYS A 34 -40.07 2.91 7.47
N LYS A 35 -39.78 2.20 8.55
CA LYS A 35 -38.86 2.62 9.62
C LYS A 35 -37.58 3.26 9.07
N ASN A 36 -37.34 4.51 9.48
CA ASN A 36 -36.16 5.31 9.13
C ASN A 36 -35.91 5.53 7.62
N GLU A 37 -36.88 5.28 6.74
CA GLU A 37 -36.70 5.54 5.29
C GLU A 37 -36.74 7.04 4.96
N ILE A 38 -37.45 7.83 5.78
CA ILE A 38 -37.59 9.28 5.63
C ILE A 38 -37.36 9.93 6.99
N VAL A 39 -36.50 10.95 7.04
CA VAL A 39 -36.22 11.69 8.29
C VAL A 39 -36.87 13.07 8.29
N CYS A 40 -37.10 13.67 7.12
CA CYS A 40 -37.88 14.90 6.98
C CYS A 40 -38.74 14.90 5.70
N LEU A 41 -39.74 15.79 5.64
CA LEU A 41 -40.64 15.85 4.49
C LEU A 41 -39.92 16.25 3.18
N ASN A 42 -38.74 16.88 3.24
CA ASN A 42 -37.94 17.21 2.06
C ASN A 42 -37.39 15.98 1.35
N ASP A 43 -37.09 14.90 2.05
CA ASP A 43 -36.45 13.70 1.49
C ASP A 43 -37.35 12.92 0.53
N ILE A 44 -38.66 13.22 0.53
CA ILE A 44 -39.65 12.50 -0.28
C ILE A 44 -39.44 12.83 -1.77
N PRO A 45 -39.11 11.86 -2.64
CA PRO A 45 -38.73 12.15 -4.02
C PRO A 45 -39.92 12.55 -4.92
N ASN A 46 -41.14 12.09 -4.60
CA ASN A 46 -42.33 12.41 -5.39
C ASN A 46 -43.35 13.18 -4.54
N LYS A 47 -43.51 14.48 -4.83
CA LYS A 47 -44.40 15.40 -4.11
C LYS A 47 -45.82 15.50 -4.69
N PHE A 48 -46.09 14.79 -5.80
CA PHE A 48 -47.35 14.87 -6.55
C PHE A 48 -48.29 13.67 -6.30
N ILE A 49 -48.16 13.01 -5.14
CA ILE A 49 -48.95 11.84 -4.77
C ILE A 49 -50.14 12.29 -3.89
N SER A 50 -51.29 11.60 -3.99
CA SER A 50 -52.50 11.97 -3.24
C SER A 50 -52.56 11.39 -1.83
N SER A 51 -51.87 10.27 -1.56
CA SER A 51 -51.82 9.63 -0.24
C SER A 51 -50.39 9.30 0.19
N TYR A 52 -50.01 9.72 1.40
CA TYR A 52 -48.72 9.41 2.02
C TYR A 52 -48.91 8.71 3.36
N SER A 53 -48.17 7.62 3.56
CA SER A 53 -48.15 6.84 4.80
C SER A 53 -46.72 6.66 5.30
N PHE A 54 -46.47 6.99 6.56
CA PHE A 54 -45.16 6.92 7.20
C PHE A 54 -45.27 6.09 8.48
N SER A 55 -44.57 4.96 8.57
CA SER A 55 -44.51 4.14 9.78
C SER A 55 -43.09 4.11 10.34
N ASP A 56 -42.95 4.46 11.63
CA ASP A 56 -41.67 4.49 12.35
C ASP A 56 -40.61 5.40 11.69
N CYS A 57 -41.07 6.47 11.03
CA CYS A 57 -40.21 7.52 10.47
C CYS A 57 -40.08 8.66 11.49
N PRO A 58 -38.86 9.17 11.77
CA PRO A 58 -38.63 10.20 12.79
C PRO A 58 -39.05 11.62 12.35
N LEU A 59 -40.18 11.75 11.65
CA LEU A 59 -40.75 13.03 11.24
C LEU A 59 -41.14 13.86 12.46
N SER A 60 -40.56 15.05 12.61
CA SER A 60 -40.76 15.91 13.79
C SER A 60 -41.38 17.27 13.48
N SER A 61 -41.49 17.65 12.21
CA SER A 61 -41.89 18.98 11.79
C SER A 61 -42.72 18.96 10.50
N PHE A 62 -43.64 19.92 10.37
CA PHE A 62 -44.36 20.21 9.12
C PHE A 62 -43.61 21.19 8.22
N ALA A 63 -42.32 21.43 8.49
CA ALA A 63 -41.44 22.10 7.54
C ALA A 63 -41.60 21.45 6.16
N ASP A 64 -41.78 22.28 5.15
CA ASP A 64 -41.91 21.84 3.75
C ASP A 64 -43.18 21.06 3.39
N ILE A 65 -44.18 20.98 4.28
CA ILE A 65 -45.49 20.42 3.92
C ILE A 65 -46.17 21.17 2.76
N HIS A 66 -45.78 22.43 2.52
CA HIS A 66 -46.31 23.27 1.46
C HIS A 66 -45.98 22.79 0.05
N VAL A 67 -44.97 21.91 -0.12
CA VAL A 67 -44.58 21.37 -1.43
C VAL A 67 -45.52 20.25 -1.92
N PHE A 68 -46.41 19.75 -1.07
CA PHE A 68 -47.35 18.68 -1.39
C PHE A 68 -48.70 19.22 -1.86
N GLU A 69 -48.76 19.73 -3.10
CA GLU A 69 -49.94 20.46 -3.61
C GLU A 69 -51.20 19.58 -3.80
N GLN A 70 -51.03 18.27 -4.02
CA GLN A 70 -52.11 17.34 -4.34
C GLN A 70 -52.46 16.36 -3.22
N MET A 71 -51.84 16.50 -2.04
CA MET A 71 -52.00 15.57 -0.94
C MET A 71 -53.39 15.65 -0.30
N LYS A 72 -54.09 14.51 -0.27
CA LYS A 72 -55.39 14.32 0.37
C LYS A 72 -55.30 13.49 1.65
N SER A 73 -54.32 12.61 1.76
CA SER A 73 -54.13 11.73 2.91
C SER A 73 -52.70 11.83 3.44
N PHE A 74 -52.56 12.14 4.73
CA PHE A 74 -51.28 12.23 5.44
C PHE A 74 -51.30 11.37 6.70
N ILE A 75 -50.80 10.14 6.59
CA ILE A 75 -50.86 9.13 7.64
C ILE A 75 -49.48 8.95 8.24
N THR A 76 -49.34 9.22 9.53
CA THR A 76 -48.11 8.95 10.26
C THR A 76 -48.40 8.01 11.42
N LYS A 77 -47.48 7.07 11.65
CA LYS A 77 -47.48 6.13 12.76
C LYS A 77 -46.11 6.17 13.45
N ASN A 78 -46.10 6.40 14.77
CA ASN A 78 -44.90 6.52 15.59
C ASN A 78 -43.92 7.60 15.11
N ALA A 79 -44.46 8.73 14.63
CA ALA A 79 -43.66 9.90 14.28
C ALA A 79 -43.37 10.76 15.54
N LEU A 80 -42.52 11.79 15.39
CA LEU A 80 -42.03 12.63 16.48
C LEU A 80 -42.70 14.02 16.49
N PHE A 81 -43.94 14.15 16.03
CA PHE A 81 -44.68 15.40 16.12
C PHE A 81 -45.06 15.71 17.57
N TYR A 82 -44.67 16.90 18.05
CA TYR A 82 -45.05 17.44 19.37
C TYR A 82 -46.02 18.63 19.26
N SER A 83 -46.09 19.29 18.11
CA SER A 83 -46.96 20.43 17.87
C SER A 83 -47.39 20.52 16.41
N PHE A 84 -48.31 21.44 16.10
CA PHE A 84 -48.75 21.74 14.74
C PHE A 84 -47.98 22.90 14.09
N ALA A 85 -46.79 23.21 14.61
CA ALA A 85 -45.93 24.26 14.07
C ALA A 85 -45.61 24.00 12.60
N GLY A 86 -45.74 25.03 11.76
CA GLY A 86 -45.45 24.95 10.31
C GLY A 86 -46.64 24.56 9.43
N THR A 87 -47.79 24.23 10.03
CA THR A 87 -49.05 24.00 9.28
C THR A 87 -49.63 25.27 8.63
N ASN A 88 -49.07 26.44 8.93
CA ASN A 88 -49.43 27.73 8.31
C ASN A 88 -49.36 27.73 6.78
N ASN A 89 -48.43 26.97 6.21
CA ASN A 89 -48.11 27.03 4.78
C ASN A 89 -48.76 25.88 3.98
N ILE A 90 -49.68 25.12 4.58
CA ILE A 90 -50.37 24.03 3.88
C ILE A 90 -51.22 24.61 2.74
N ARG A 91 -50.93 24.19 1.50
CA ARG A 91 -51.66 24.61 0.30
C ARG A 91 -52.70 23.59 -0.17
N CYS A 92 -52.61 22.35 0.29
CA CYS A 92 -53.49 21.25 -0.10
C CYS A 92 -54.69 21.08 0.85
N GLN A 93 -55.78 20.54 0.33
CA GLN A 93 -56.96 20.18 1.11
C GLN A 93 -56.85 18.73 1.58
N ILE A 94 -56.24 18.55 2.75
CA ILE A 94 -56.12 17.22 3.38
C ILE A 94 -57.50 16.78 3.86
N GLU A 95 -57.91 15.57 3.47
CA GLU A 95 -59.17 14.93 3.84
C GLU A 95 -58.99 13.88 4.95
N GLN A 96 -57.81 13.25 5.04
CA GLN A 96 -57.50 12.20 6.01
C GLN A 96 -56.13 12.44 6.67
N ILE A 97 -56.08 12.37 7.99
CA ILE A 97 -54.84 12.56 8.74
C ILE A 97 -54.69 11.55 9.88
N SER A 98 -53.46 11.14 10.17
CA SER A 98 -53.15 10.28 11.31
C SER A 98 -51.82 10.66 11.93
N PHE A 99 -51.78 10.70 13.25
CA PHE A 99 -50.60 10.85 14.08
C PHE A 99 -50.46 9.73 15.11
N VAL A 100 -51.15 8.61 14.94
CA VAL A 100 -51.15 7.45 15.86
C VAL A 100 -49.73 7.14 16.36
N GLY A 101 -49.56 7.08 17.68
CA GLY A 101 -48.27 6.78 18.31
C GLY A 101 -47.27 7.96 18.36
N SER A 102 -47.63 9.12 17.81
CA SER A 102 -46.84 10.35 17.94
C SER A 102 -47.13 11.08 19.26
N PRO A 103 -46.16 11.77 19.86
CA PRO A 103 -46.32 12.46 21.16
C PRO A 103 -47.52 13.42 21.20
N ILE A 104 -47.79 14.13 20.10
CA ILE A 104 -48.91 15.08 19.99
C ILE A 104 -50.29 14.47 20.30
N THR A 105 -50.45 13.16 20.08
CA THR A 105 -51.71 12.45 20.34
C THR A 105 -52.05 12.33 21.84
N LYS A 106 -51.07 12.53 22.72
CA LYS A 106 -51.26 12.46 24.17
C LYS A 106 -51.91 13.72 24.76
N TYR A 107 -51.93 14.84 24.03
CA TYR A 107 -52.42 16.10 24.58
C TYR A 107 -53.95 16.13 24.70
N PRO A 108 -54.50 16.76 25.76
CA PRO A 108 -55.93 17.06 25.85
C PRO A 108 -56.40 17.84 24.61
N ASN A 109 -57.63 17.59 24.16
CA ASN A 109 -58.20 18.27 22.99
C ASN A 109 -57.42 18.10 21.67
N TYR A 110 -56.52 17.12 21.56
CA TYR A 110 -55.71 16.88 20.37
C TYR A 110 -56.52 16.87 19.06
N ARG A 111 -57.65 16.17 19.01
CA ARG A 111 -58.51 16.13 17.81
C ARG A 111 -59.09 17.49 17.43
N LEU A 112 -59.41 18.34 18.41
CA LEU A 112 -59.84 19.72 18.16
C LEU A 112 -58.68 20.55 17.60
N MET A 113 -57.47 20.39 18.15
CA MET A 113 -56.28 21.08 17.63
C MET A 113 -55.93 20.66 16.20
N VAL A 114 -56.10 19.38 15.84
CA VAL A 114 -55.98 18.90 14.45
C VAL A 114 -56.96 19.64 13.54
N LEU A 115 -58.22 19.78 13.94
CA LEU A 115 -59.23 20.51 13.15
C LEU A 115 -58.93 22.01 13.04
N LEU A 116 -58.33 22.62 14.06
CA LEU A 116 -57.88 24.03 14.00
C LEU A 116 -56.64 24.21 13.11
N ALA A 117 -55.71 23.25 13.12
CA ALA A 117 -54.48 23.30 12.34
C ALA A 117 -54.69 23.01 10.84
N PHE A 118 -55.48 21.98 10.53
CA PHE A 118 -55.66 21.48 9.17
C PHE A 118 -57.00 21.87 8.55
N GLY A 119 -57.99 22.27 9.35
CA GLY A 119 -59.32 22.71 8.93
C GLY A 119 -60.43 21.66 9.11
N THR A 120 -61.68 22.10 9.00
CA THR A 120 -62.89 21.27 9.22
C THR A 120 -63.32 20.43 8.02
N GLN A 121 -62.59 20.51 6.90
CA GLN A 121 -62.78 19.62 5.75
C GLN A 121 -62.28 18.19 5.99
N LEU A 122 -61.57 17.93 7.11
CA LEU A 122 -61.11 16.60 7.47
C LEU A 122 -62.27 15.63 7.69
N THR A 123 -62.22 14.48 7.03
CA THR A 123 -63.20 13.39 7.14
C THR A 123 -62.78 12.34 8.17
N LYS A 124 -61.47 12.09 8.32
CA LYS A 124 -60.92 11.10 9.26
C LYS A 124 -59.68 11.63 9.98
N ILE A 125 -59.61 11.39 11.29
CA ILE A 125 -58.44 11.63 12.15
C ILE A 125 -58.12 10.32 12.90
N ASP A 126 -56.90 9.82 12.75
CA ASP A 126 -56.42 8.55 13.33
C ASP A 126 -57.32 7.35 13.00
N GLY A 127 -57.77 7.29 11.75
CA GLY A 127 -58.67 6.24 11.25
C GLY A 127 -60.13 6.36 11.73
N LYS A 128 -60.46 7.30 12.64
CA LYS A 128 -61.82 7.55 13.12
C LYS A 128 -62.47 8.70 12.37
N ASN A 129 -63.75 8.54 12.00
CA ASN A 129 -64.52 9.61 11.35
C ASN A 129 -64.62 10.84 12.27
N VAL A 130 -64.54 12.02 11.68
CA VAL A 130 -64.82 13.28 12.38
C VAL A 130 -66.33 13.43 12.52
N THR A 131 -66.81 13.67 13.74
CA THR A 131 -68.24 13.80 14.04
C THR A 131 -68.74 15.23 13.79
N SER A 132 -70.04 15.38 13.50
CA SER A 132 -70.66 16.71 13.36
C SER A 132 -70.52 17.57 14.63
N LYS A 133 -70.44 16.96 15.81
CA LYS A 133 -70.19 17.66 17.08
C LYS A 133 -68.79 18.27 17.12
N GLU A 134 -67.77 17.53 16.69
CA GLU A 134 -66.39 18.02 16.60
C GLU A 134 -66.26 19.15 15.56
N ILE A 135 -66.92 19.01 14.40
CA ILE A 135 -66.94 20.05 13.36
C ILE A 135 -67.62 21.32 13.89
N ASN A 136 -68.78 21.21 14.53
CA ASN A 136 -69.48 22.36 15.11
C ASN A 136 -68.63 23.03 16.21
N LEU A 137 -67.98 22.24 17.05
CA LEU A 137 -67.09 22.76 18.08
C LEU A 137 -65.89 23.49 17.48
N ALA A 138 -65.24 22.91 16.47
CA ALA A 138 -64.13 23.55 15.76
C ALA A 138 -64.57 24.83 15.04
N ASN A 139 -65.71 24.83 14.35
CA ASN A 139 -66.25 26.01 13.66
C ASN A 139 -66.53 27.18 14.62
N ASN A 140 -66.96 26.91 15.86
CA ASN A 140 -67.11 27.94 16.89
C ASN A 140 -65.79 28.62 17.27
N TYR A 141 -64.66 27.95 17.06
CA TYR A 141 -63.33 28.43 17.40
C TYR A 141 -62.48 28.86 16.19
N ILE A 142 -62.81 28.42 14.98
CA ILE A 142 -62.10 28.79 13.74
C ILE A 142 -62.22 30.29 13.43
N SER A 143 -63.34 30.91 13.82
CA SER A 143 -63.53 32.36 13.73
C SER A 143 -62.58 33.14 14.63
N ASN A 144 -62.06 32.51 15.70
CA ASN A 144 -61.01 33.07 16.53
C ASN A 144 -59.63 32.87 15.85
N LYS A 145 -59.27 33.84 15.01
CA LYS A 145 -57.99 33.84 14.28
C LYS A 145 -56.77 33.75 15.20
N GLU A 146 -56.84 34.29 16.41
CA GLU A 146 -55.76 34.25 17.40
C GLU A 146 -55.52 32.82 17.88
N LEU A 147 -56.59 32.08 18.19
CA LEU A 147 -56.52 30.68 18.61
C LEU A 147 -56.03 29.76 17.48
N VAL A 148 -56.50 29.96 16.25
CA VAL A 148 -56.01 29.20 15.09
C VAL A 148 -54.51 29.48 14.87
N THR A 149 -54.09 30.75 14.94
CA THR A 149 -52.69 31.15 14.79
C THR A 149 -51.83 30.57 15.90
N PHE A 150 -52.32 30.57 17.14
CA PHE A 150 -51.65 29.97 18.30
C PHE A 150 -51.33 28.49 18.05
N VAL A 151 -52.33 27.71 17.63
CA VAL A 151 -52.16 26.27 17.34
C VAL A 151 -51.20 26.05 16.18
N LYS A 152 -51.35 26.78 15.07
CA LYS A 152 -50.48 26.61 13.89
C LYS A 152 -49.03 27.09 14.09
N ASN A 153 -48.79 27.93 15.09
CA ASN A 153 -47.45 28.30 15.54
C ASN A 153 -46.87 27.33 16.58
N GLY A 154 -47.57 26.23 16.88
CA GLY A 154 -47.10 25.17 17.78
C GLY A 154 -47.66 25.25 19.21
N GLY A 155 -48.59 26.16 19.48
CA GLY A 155 -49.29 26.24 20.75
C GLY A 155 -50.16 25.00 21.03
N ILE A 156 -50.17 24.54 22.29
CA ILE A 156 -50.93 23.37 22.73
C ILE A 156 -52.06 23.81 23.67
N ILE A 157 -53.29 23.38 23.38
CA ILE A 157 -54.49 23.61 24.19
C ILE A 157 -54.59 22.51 25.26
N ARG A 158 -54.15 22.81 26.47
CA ARG A 158 -54.09 21.85 27.59
C ARG A 158 -55.33 21.94 28.49
N THR A 159 -55.93 23.13 28.61
CA THR A 159 -57.01 23.43 29.57
C THR A 159 -58.08 24.36 28.98
N ALA A 160 -59.22 24.47 29.66
CA ALA A 160 -60.29 25.41 29.29
C ALA A 160 -59.85 26.88 29.35
N ASN A 161 -58.84 27.21 30.16
CA ASN A 161 -58.32 28.57 30.27
C ASN A 161 -57.56 29.00 29.01
N ASP A 162 -57.04 28.05 28.24
CA ASP A 162 -56.29 28.33 27.01
C ASP A 162 -57.19 28.86 25.86
N PHE A 163 -58.52 28.87 26.06
CA PHE A 163 -59.48 29.47 25.14
C PHE A 163 -59.80 30.95 25.44
N LEU A 164 -59.30 31.50 26.56
CA LEU A 164 -59.57 32.89 26.94
C LEU A 164 -58.71 33.87 26.12
N PRO A 165 -59.28 34.95 25.55
CA PRO A 165 -58.55 35.90 24.71
C PRO A 165 -57.30 36.51 25.37
N ASP A 166 -57.38 36.85 26.66
CA ASP A 166 -56.27 37.47 27.40
C ASP A 166 -55.09 36.50 27.59
N GLU A 167 -55.40 35.23 27.86
CA GLU A 167 -54.41 34.16 28.02
C GLU A 167 -53.80 33.76 26.67
N LEU A 168 -54.60 33.77 25.60
CA LEU A 168 -54.16 33.57 24.21
C LEU A 168 -53.21 34.67 23.75
N ASN A 169 -53.56 35.94 23.98
CA ASN A 169 -52.71 37.07 23.58
C ASN A 169 -51.40 37.11 24.36
N LYS A 170 -51.44 36.80 25.66
CA LYS A 170 -50.22 36.64 26.48
C LYS A 170 -49.30 35.55 25.94
N ARG A 171 -49.85 34.41 25.51
CA ARG A 171 -49.05 33.29 24.98
C ARG A 171 -48.64 33.46 23.52
N LEU A 172 -49.43 34.13 22.68
CA LEU A 172 -49.06 34.48 21.32
C LEU A 172 -47.83 35.39 21.27
N LEU A 173 -47.70 36.30 22.24
CA LEU A 173 -46.49 37.13 22.42
C LEU A 173 -45.28 36.29 22.86
N GLN A 174 -45.49 35.27 23.70
CA GLN A 174 -44.44 34.34 24.16
C GLN A 174 -43.99 33.33 23.09
N ILE A 175 -44.75 33.14 22.00
CA ILE A 175 -44.35 32.25 20.89
C ILE A 175 -43.46 32.98 19.87
N LYS A 176 -43.48 34.33 19.82
CA LYS A 176 -42.65 35.13 18.91
C LYS A 176 -41.21 35.30 19.37
N GLU A 177 -40.93 35.08 20.64
CA GLU A 177 -39.58 35.01 21.19
C GLU A 177 -39.40 33.59 21.70
N ILE A 178 -38.56 32.79 21.02
CA ILE A 178 -37.95 31.64 21.68
C ILE A 178 -37.30 32.24 22.93
N PRO A 179 -37.72 31.88 24.16
CA PRO A 179 -37.14 32.50 25.34
C PRO A 179 -35.64 32.26 25.32
N GLU A 180 -34.84 33.32 25.42
CA GLU A 180 -33.49 33.18 25.93
C GLU A 180 -33.59 32.36 27.22
N ILE A 181 -33.04 31.15 27.14
CA ILE A 181 -32.71 30.22 28.22
C ILE A 181 -33.31 30.70 29.54
N VAL A 182 -34.53 30.24 29.86
CA VAL A 182 -35.03 30.31 31.22
C VAL A 182 -33.94 29.68 32.08
N LYS A 183 -33.29 30.49 32.95
CA LYS A 183 -32.42 29.96 33.99
C LYS A 183 -33.28 29.04 34.85
N ILE A 184 -33.28 27.76 34.51
CA ILE A 184 -34.01 26.73 35.24
C ILE A 184 -33.43 26.74 36.65
N SER A 185 -34.24 27.18 37.59
CA SER A 185 -34.03 26.98 39.01
C SER A 185 -33.92 25.47 39.26
N LYS A 186 -32.70 25.03 39.61
CA LYS A 186 -32.35 23.74 40.23
C LYS A 186 -33.33 22.60 39.95
N ILE A 187 -33.11 21.90 38.84
CA ILE A 187 -33.50 20.49 38.73
C ILE A 187 -32.83 19.76 39.92
N PRO A 188 -33.53 18.87 40.64
CA PRO A 188 -32.92 18.09 41.72
C PRO A 188 -31.67 17.36 41.18
N ASN A 189 -30.53 17.51 41.86
CA ASN A 189 -29.19 17.03 41.46
C ASN A 189 -29.05 15.51 41.20
N ASN A 190 -30.14 14.74 41.15
CA ASN A 190 -30.11 13.28 41.07
C ASN A 190 -30.65 12.72 39.74
N LEU A 191 -30.92 13.56 38.75
CA LEU A 191 -31.28 13.12 37.39
C LEU A 191 -30.36 13.80 36.37
N GLU A 192 -29.05 13.63 36.53
CA GLU A 192 -28.10 13.94 35.47
C GLU A 192 -28.30 12.93 34.34
N PHE A 193 -28.86 13.42 33.22
CA PHE A 193 -28.77 12.72 31.96
C PHE A 193 -27.30 12.63 31.57
N VAL A 194 -26.70 11.47 31.79
CA VAL A 194 -25.41 11.12 31.22
C VAL A 194 -25.69 10.70 29.78
N PRO A 195 -25.31 11.49 28.76
CA PRO A 195 -25.48 11.06 27.38
C PRO A 195 -24.72 9.74 27.18
N PHE A 196 -25.31 8.80 26.43
CA PHE A 196 -24.72 7.48 26.15
C PHE A 196 -23.30 7.59 25.57
N TYR A 197 -23.01 8.70 24.89
CA TYR A 197 -21.67 9.12 24.49
C TYR A 197 -21.43 10.55 24.97
N SER A 198 -20.34 10.79 25.69
CA SER A 198 -19.90 12.16 25.95
C SER A 198 -19.32 12.78 24.67
N LYS A 199 -19.20 14.11 24.63
CA LYS A 199 -18.52 14.81 23.53
C LYS A 199 -17.11 14.25 23.30
N GLU A 200 -16.39 13.97 24.38
CA GLU A 200 -15.06 13.38 24.36
C GLU A 200 -15.07 11.94 23.82
N THR A 201 -16.08 11.15 24.19
CA THR A 201 -16.25 9.77 23.71
C THR A 201 -16.56 9.75 22.21
N LEU A 202 -17.44 10.64 21.75
CA LEU A 202 -17.74 10.82 20.32
C LEU A 202 -16.51 11.30 19.55
N GLU A 203 -15.80 12.32 20.04
CA GLU A 203 -14.58 12.82 19.38
C GLU A 203 -13.50 11.72 19.29
N THR A 204 -13.37 10.87 20.30
CA THR A 204 -12.44 9.74 20.31
C THR A 204 -12.87 8.64 19.34
N GLU A 205 -14.13 8.21 19.40
CA GLU A 205 -14.67 7.14 18.56
C GLU A 205 -14.73 7.55 17.07
N ILE A 206 -14.97 8.84 16.80
CA ILE A 206 -14.84 9.45 15.47
C ILE A 206 -13.38 9.45 15.04
N LYS A 207 -12.44 9.93 15.86
CA LYS A 207 -11.02 9.93 15.51
C LYS A 207 -10.52 8.52 15.22
N ASP A 208 -10.95 7.54 16.02
CA ASP A 208 -10.61 6.14 15.83
C ASP A 208 -11.23 5.57 14.55
N LYS A 209 -12.51 5.84 14.26
CA LYS A 209 -13.16 5.44 13.00
C LYS A 209 -12.61 6.15 11.77
N THR A 210 -12.27 7.44 11.86
CA THR A 210 -11.65 8.22 10.78
C THR A 210 -10.23 7.71 10.52
N ASN A 211 -9.47 7.36 11.55
CA ASN A 211 -8.19 6.69 11.39
C ASN A 211 -8.36 5.29 10.80
N GLU A 212 -9.31 4.49 11.27
CA GLU A 212 -9.66 3.16 10.72
C GLU A 212 -10.08 3.25 9.24
N LEU A 213 -10.83 4.28 8.86
CA LEU A 213 -11.24 4.57 7.47
C LEU A 213 -10.11 5.11 6.60
N ALA A 214 -9.28 6.02 7.11
CA ALA A 214 -8.07 6.50 6.42
C ALA A 214 -7.03 5.37 6.22
N TYR A 215 -7.03 4.38 7.11
CA TYR A 215 -6.26 3.14 7.03
C TYR A 215 -7.04 1.94 6.46
N THR A 216 -8.24 2.14 5.88
CA THR A 216 -8.93 1.01 5.22
C THR A 216 -7.99 0.39 4.21
N SER A 217 -7.80 -0.92 4.36
CA SER A 217 -6.79 -1.75 3.70
C SER A 217 -6.59 -1.46 2.22
N PHE A 218 -7.62 -1.00 1.51
CA PHE A 218 -7.56 -0.67 0.09
C PHE A 218 -6.56 0.46 -0.27
N THR A 219 -6.58 1.61 0.42
CA THR A 219 -5.66 2.72 0.13
C THR A 219 -4.23 2.44 0.58
N ALA A 220 -4.06 1.67 1.67
CA ALA A 220 -2.76 1.21 2.15
C ALA A 220 -2.13 0.16 1.21
N ILE A 221 -2.92 -0.80 0.71
CA ILE A 221 -2.48 -1.82 -0.27
C ILE A 221 -2.13 -1.15 -1.60
N GLU A 222 -2.96 -0.22 -2.10
CA GLU A 222 -2.69 0.51 -3.35
C GLU A 222 -1.44 1.37 -3.24
N LYS A 223 -1.26 2.10 -2.13
CA LYS A 223 -0.06 2.89 -1.88
C LYS A 223 1.18 1.99 -1.78
N ALA A 224 1.13 0.91 -1.01
CA ALA A 224 2.26 0.00 -0.88
C ALA A 224 2.62 -0.67 -2.23
N THR A 225 1.61 -0.99 -3.04
CA THR A 225 1.81 -1.50 -4.41
C THR A 225 2.48 -0.45 -5.30
N TYR A 226 2.07 0.81 -5.20
CA TYR A 226 2.65 1.92 -5.95
C TYR A 226 4.09 2.23 -5.52
N ASP A 227 4.35 2.30 -4.20
CA ASP A 227 5.68 2.53 -3.65
C ASP A 227 6.63 1.39 -4.08
N PHE A 228 6.19 0.15 -4.02
CA PHE A 228 6.94 -1.01 -4.50
C PHE A 228 7.24 -0.95 -6.00
N GLN A 229 6.29 -0.52 -6.84
CA GLN A 229 6.54 -0.30 -8.26
C GLN A 229 7.60 0.77 -8.51
N ASN A 230 7.63 1.83 -7.71
CA ASN A 230 8.65 2.87 -7.81
C ASN A 230 10.04 2.39 -7.37
N ASP A 231 10.11 1.58 -6.31
CA ASP A 231 11.34 0.93 -5.89
C ASP A 231 11.89 0.03 -7.01
N LEU A 232 11.02 -0.80 -7.62
CA LEU A 232 11.39 -1.66 -8.75
C LEU A 232 11.90 -0.87 -9.96
N ARG A 233 11.34 0.31 -10.26
CA ARG A 233 11.82 1.19 -11.33
C ARG A 233 13.22 1.72 -11.04
N THR A 234 13.46 2.13 -9.81
CA THR A 234 14.74 2.65 -9.38
C THR A 234 15.82 1.58 -9.48
N ILE A 235 15.54 0.38 -8.96
CA ILE A 235 16.41 -0.80 -9.09
C ILE A 235 16.67 -1.11 -10.55
N TYR A 236 15.63 -1.11 -11.38
CA TYR A 236 15.76 -1.40 -12.81
C TYR A 236 16.63 -0.37 -13.53
N SER A 237 16.41 0.92 -13.30
CA SER A 237 17.22 2.00 -13.88
C SER A 237 18.68 1.86 -13.48
N ASN A 238 18.93 1.60 -12.19
CA ASN A 238 20.29 1.43 -11.67
C ASN A 238 20.98 0.21 -12.26
N LEU A 239 20.30 -0.95 -12.33
CA LEU A 239 20.83 -2.14 -12.98
C LEU A 239 21.10 -1.86 -14.46
N THR A 240 20.18 -1.22 -15.16
CA THR A 240 20.35 -0.84 -16.57
C THR A 240 21.59 0.03 -16.76
N ASP A 241 21.79 1.02 -15.90
CA ASP A 241 22.99 1.86 -15.91
C ASP A 241 24.26 1.06 -15.62
N ILE A 242 24.23 0.14 -14.65
CA ILE A 242 25.36 -0.74 -14.32
C ILE A 242 25.75 -1.58 -15.54
N PHE A 243 24.77 -2.18 -16.23
CA PHE A 243 25.03 -3.09 -17.36
C PHE A 243 25.25 -2.39 -18.71
N ASN A 244 24.76 -1.16 -18.89
CA ASN A 244 24.94 -0.39 -20.14
C ASN A 244 26.15 0.55 -20.13
N ARG A 245 26.71 0.88 -18.96
CA ARG A 245 27.92 1.71 -18.89
C ARG A 245 29.14 0.88 -19.29
N PHE A 246 29.58 1.09 -20.53
CA PHE A 246 30.81 0.52 -21.08
C PHE A 246 32.07 0.79 -20.24
N GLU A 247 32.05 1.82 -19.39
CA GLU A 247 33.14 2.14 -18.47
C GLU A 247 33.37 1.03 -17.43
N TYR A 248 32.33 0.29 -17.02
CA TYR A 248 32.47 -0.92 -16.19
C TYR A 248 32.83 -2.17 -17.02
N LEU A 249 32.87 -2.04 -18.35
CA LEU A 249 33.30 -3.07 -19.30
C LEU A 249 34.76 -2.88 -19.74
N ASP A 250 35.43 -1.82 -19.28
CA ASP A 250 36.85 -1.69 -19.50
C ASP A 250 37.56 -2.81 -18.72
N PHE A 251 38.25 -3.69 -19.46
CA PHE A 251 39.12 -4.73 -18.92
C PHE A 251 40.34 -4.14 -18.18
N SER A 252 40.35 -2.86 -17.82
CA SER A 252 41.29 -2.27 -16.86
C SER A 252 40.68 -2.04 -15.46
N GLN A 253 39.34 -2.03 -15.32
CA GLN A 253 38.67 -1.64 -14.08
C GLN A 253 38.53 -2.78 -13.04
N PRO A 254 38.50 -2.44 -11.73
CA PRO A 254 38.19 -3.39 -10.66
C PRO A 254 36.81 -4.02 -10.83
N VAL A 255 36.77 -5.34 -10.83
CA VAL A 255 35.56 -6.16 -10.97
C VAL A 255 34.73 -6.10 -9.69
N LYS A 256 35.34 -5.98 -8.51
CA LYS A 256 34.64 -5.95 -7.23
C LYS A 256 33.59 -4.83 -7.16
N HIS A 257 33.93 -3.64 -7.65
CA HIS A 257 32.99 -2.51 -7.65
C HIS A 257 31.70 -2.78 -8.43
N LEU A 258 31.78 -3.57 -9.51
CA LEU A 258 30.58 -4.01 -10.24
C LEU A 258 29.70 -4.90 -9.37
N PHE A 259 30.30 -5.86 -8.66
CA PHE A 259 29.57 -6.80 -7.79
C PHE A 259 29.05 -6.13 -6.52
N ASP A 260 29.79 -5.19 -5.93
CA ASP A 260 29.33 -4.37 -4.79
C ASP A 260 28.05 -3.60 -5.17
N ARG A 261 28.03 -2.97 -6.35
CA ARG A 261 26.82 -2.28 -6.85
C ARG A 261 25.66 -3.23 -7.13
N ILE A 262 25.94 -4.45 -7.63
CA ILE A 262 24.91 -5.49 -7.82
C ILE A 262 24.34 -5.93 -6.46
N GLU A 263 25.18 -6.08 -5.45
CA GLU A 263 24.78 -6.42 -4.08
C GLU A 263 23.94 -5.32 -3.43
N GLU A 264 24.31 -4.05 -3.59
CA GLU A 264 23.49 -2.90 -3.16
C GLU A 264 22.09 -2.95 -3.77
N GLN A 265 21.99 -3.19 -5.08
CA GLN A 265 20.68 -3.29 -5.74
C GLN A 265 19.91 -4.54 -5.29
N ARG A 266 20.59 -5.66 -5.00
CA ARG A 266 19.95 -6.86 -4.44
C ARG A 266 19.37 -6.57 -3.07
N HIS A 267 20.12 -5.93 -2.18
CA HIS A 267 19.63 -5.57 -0.85
C HIS A 267 18.43 -4.62 -0.92
N PHE A 268 18.50 -3.60 -1.78
CA PHE A 268 17.37 -2.69 -1.97
C PHE A 268 16.12 -3.42 -2.50
N LEU A 269 16.30 -4.38 -3.41
CA LEU A 269 15.21 -5.25 -3.89
C LEU A 269 14.63 -6.13 -2.79
N GLU A 270 15.49 -6.76 -1.98
CA GLU A 270 15.10 -7.62 -0.88
C GLU A 270 14.28 -6.86 0.17
N ASP A 271 14.74 -5.68 0.57
CA ASP A 271 14.01 -4.79 1.48
C ASP A 271 12.64 -4.40 0.91
N SER A 272 12.60 -4.09 -0.39
CA SER A 272 11.36 -3.73 -1.09
C SER A 272 10.38 -4.89 -1.11
N ILE A 273 10.84 -6.13 -1.37
CA ILE A 273 10.02 -7.34 -1.33
C ILE A 273 9.47 -7.56 0.09
N GLN A 274 10.30 -7.46 1.13
CA GLN A 274 9.88 -7.70 2.51
C GLN A 274 8.80 -6.72 2.96
N LYS A 275 8.86 -5.45 2.55
CA LYS A 275 7.84 -4.44 2.88
C LYS A 275 6.44 -4.80 2.36
N VAL A 276 6.34 -5.55 1.26
CA VAL A 276 5.05 -5.91 0.63
C VAL A 276 4.68 -7.39 0.76
N LYS A 277 5.58 -8.25 1.23
CA LYS A 277 5.37 -9.70 1.32
C LYS A 277 4.23 -10.11 2.25
N PHE A 278 3.95 -9.31 3.27
CA PHE A 278 2.90 -9.58 4.28
C PHE A 278 1.57 -8.92 3.94
N ILE A 279 1.49 -8.23 2.81
CA ILE A 279 0.25 -7.57 2.37
C ILE A 279 -0.65 -8.65 1.75
N GLU A 280 -1.64 -9.12 2.52
CA GLU A 280 -2.71 -9.98 2.02
C GLU A 280 -3.51 -9.23 0.96
N SER A 281 -3.10 -9.37 -0.30
CA SER A 281 -3.74 -8.69 -1.41
C SER A 281 -4.53 -9.69 -2.25
N PRO A 282 -5.86 -9.52 -2.41
CA PRO A 282 -6.63 -10.22 -3.44
C PRO A 282 -6.25 -9.76 -4.86
N ASN A 283 -5.32 -8.81 -5.00
CA ASN A 283 -4.93 -8.21 -6.25
C ASN A 283 -3.86 -9.05 -6.96
N THR A 284 -4.26 -9.72 -8.05
CA THR A 284 -3.39 -10.56 -8.90
C THR A 284 -2.19 -9.82 -9.46
N THR A 285 -2.22 -8.49 -9.49
CA THR A 285 -1.12 -7.65 -9.99
C THR A 285 0.07 -7.61 -9.01
N LEU A 286 -0.18 -7.45 -7.70
CA LEU A 286 0.90 -7.43 -6.69
C LEU A 286 1.62 -8.80 -6.62
N SER A 287 0.87 -9.89 -6.68
CA SER A 287 1.44 -11.25 -6.76
C SER A 287 2.31 -11.45 -8.00
N GLY A 288 1.93 -10.83 -9.12
CA GLY A 288 2.74 -10.84 -10.35
C GLY A 288 4.07 -10.12 -10.15
N TYR A 289 4.06 -8.91 -9.59
CA TYR A 289 5.27 -8.15 -9.29
C TYR A 289 6.18 -8.86 -8.28
N LEU A 290 5.61 -9.43 -7.22
CA LEU A 290 6.34 -10.21 -6.22
C LEU A 290 7.06 -11.42 -6.86
N SER A 291 6.35 -12.23 -7.65
CA SER A 291 6.94 -13.40 -8.31
C SER A 291 8.09 -13.04 -9.26
N VAL A 292 7.94 -11.95 -10.00
CA VAL A 292 8.98 -11.40 -10.88
C VAL A 292 10.17 -10.93 -10.03
N SER A 293 9.92 -10.16 -8.98
CA SER A 293 10.95 -9.60 -8.09
C SER A 293 11.76 -10.68 -7.37
N GLU A 294 11.11 -11.75 -6.89
CA GLU A 294 11.78 -12.89 -6.26
C GLU A 294 12.69 -13.65 -7.24
N LYS A 295 12.26 -13.81 -8.51
CA LYS A 295 13.11 -14.39 -9.56
C LYS A 295 14.32 -13.51 -9.88
N LEU A 296 14.14 -12.19 -9.94
CA LEU A 296 15.25 -11.25 -10.12
C LEU A 296 16.22 -11.34 -8.93
N ASN A 297 15.71 -11.30 -7.70
CA ASN A 297 16.51 -11.41 -6.48
C ASN A 297 17.35 -12.71 -6.46
N THR A 298 16.71 -13.85 -6.77
CA THR A 298 17.39 -15.15 -6.88
C THR A 298 18.49 -15.12 -7.94
N SER A 299 18.25 -14.42 -9.05
CA SER A 299 19.23 -14.35 -10.13
C SER A 299 20.42 -13.45 -9.79
N LEU A 300 20.19 -12.30 -9.16
CA LEU A 300 21.26 -11.43 -8.64
C LEU A 300 22.07 -12.16 -7.57
N GLN A 301 21.41 -12.93 -6.71
CA GLN A 301 22.06 -13.80 -5.73
C GLN A 301 22.99 -14.83 -6.38
N ASN A 302 22.54 -15.47 -7.45
CA ASN A 302 23.37 -16.43 -8.18
C ASN A 302 24.61 -15.78 -8.80
N ILE A 303 24.53 -14.53 -9.26
CA ILE A 303 25.70 -13.78 -9.77
C ILE A 303 26.73 -13.56 -8.65
N LEU A 304 26.28 -13.14 -7.47
CA LEU A 304 27.15 -12.91 -6.30
C LEU A 304 27.76 -14.22 -5.78
N ILE A 305 26.98 -15.30 -5.74
CA ILE A 305 27.49 -16.64 -5.38
C ILE A 305 28.59 -17.06 -6.37
N ASN A 306 28.35 -16.89 -7.68
CA ASN A 306 29.34 -17.23 -8.71
C ASN A 306 30.63 -16.39 -8.58
N TYR A 307 30.53 -15.12 -8.22
CA TYR A 307 31.66 -14.26 -7.91
C TYR A 307 32.49 -14.82 -6.75
N ASN A 308 31.85 -15.04 -5.60
CA ASN A 308 32.52 -15.57 -4.41
C ASN A 308 33.13 -16.96 -4.65
N GLN A 309 32.44 -17.84 -5.37
CA GLN A 309 32.97 -19.15 -5.76
C GLN A 309 34.18 -19.03 -6.68
N THR A 310 34.16 -18.10 -7.64
CA THR A 310 35.28 -17.87 -8.56
C THR A 310 36.49 -17.32 -7.82
N GLU A 311 36.30 -16.39 -6.88
CA GLU A 311 37.38 -15.89 -6.02
C GLU A 311 37.96 -17.00 -5.15
N ASN A 312 37.13 -17.81 -4.48
CA ASN A 312 37.59 -18.92 -3.66
C ASN A 312 38.36 -19.97 -4.48
N ASN A 313 37.87 -20.29 -5.69
CA ASN A 313 38.55 -21.22 -6.59
C ASN A 313 39.90 -20.66 -7.08
N LEU A 314 39.98 -19.36 -7.37
CA LEU A 314 41.23 -18.72 -7.75
C LEU A 314 42.21 -18.69 -6.58
N LYS A 315 41.73 -18.38 -5.37
CA LYS A 315 42.53 -18.42 -4.14
C LYS A 315 43.13 -19.81 -3.93
N GLY A 316 42.32 -20.86 -3.94
CA GLY A 316 42.79 -22.25 -3.80
C GLY A 316 43.76 -22.67 -4.91
N PHE A 317 43.55 -22.18 -6.14
CA PHE A 317 44.49 -22.40 -7.24
C PHE A 317 45.85 -21.73 -6.99
N LEU A 318 45.87 -20.51 -6.44
CA LEU A 318 47.08 -19.74 -6.13
C LEU A 318 47.79 -20.28 -4.89
N GLU A 319 47.07 -20.74 -3.87
CA GLU A 319 47.58 -21.49 -2.72
C GLU A 319 48.35 -22.74 -3.16
N LEU A 320 47.71 -23.57 -3.98
CA LEU A 320 48.36 -24.77 -4.53
C LEU A 320 49.61 -24.42 -5.34
N ALA A 321 49.60 -23.30 -6.07
CA ALA A 321 50.77 -22.85 -6.82
C ALA A 321 51.88 -22.40 -5.87
N LEU A 322 51.56 -21.62 -4.83
CA LEU A 322 52.50 -21.15 -3.81
C LEU A 322 53.17 -22.31 -3.09
N ASP A 323 52.40 -23.29 -2.61
CA ASP A 323 52.93 -24.49 -1.94
C ASP A 323 53.92 -25.24 -2.83
N LYS A 324 53.56 -25.38 -4.10
CA LYS A 324 54.40 -26.00 -5.12
C LYS A 324 55.71 -25.24 -5.33
N TYR A 325 55.66 -23.90 -5.43
CA TYR A 325 56.87 -23.09 -5.58
C TYR A 325 57.75 -23.08 -4.33
N ASN A 326 57.15 -23.07 -3.14
CA ASN A 326 57.88 -23.19 -1.86
C ASN A 326 58.58 -24.55 -1.73
N ALA A 327 57.94 -25.64 -2.17
CA ALA A 327 58.58 -26.95 -2.25
C ALA A 327 59.78 -26.92 -3.21
N ALA A 328 59.64 -26.29 -4.39
CA ALA A 328 60.74 -26.10 -5.34
C ALA A 328 61.94 -25.42 -4.71
N LYS A 329 61.65 -24.29 -4.04
CA LYS A 329 62.64 -23.43 -3.43
C LYS A 329 63.41 -24.20 -2.36
N THR A 330 62.69 -24.94 -1.52
CA THR A 330 63.28 -25.78 -0.46
C THR A 330 64.16 -26.89 -1.04
N GLU A 331 63.67 -27.63 -2.04
CA GLU A 331 64.42 -28.74 -2.65
C GLU A 331 65.71 -28.24 -3.33
N ILE A 332 65.64 -27.12 -4.05
CA ILE A 332 66.82 -26.53 -4.71
C ILE A 332 67.82 -26.02 -3.67
N ALA A 333 67.35 -25.32 -2.64
CA ALA A 333 68.21 -24.80 -1.57
C ALA A 333 68.90 -25.92 -0.79
N ALA A 334 68.25 -27.07 -0.63
CA ALA A 334 68.81 -28.25 0.04
C ALA A 334 69.76 -29.09 -0.86
N SER A 335 69.78 -28.83 -2.16
CA SER A 335 70.60 -29.58 -3.12
C SER A 335 71.95 -28.92 -3.41
N GLU A 336 72.92 -29.70 -3.92
CA GLU A 336 74.21 -29.17 -4.39
C GLU A 336 74.06 -28.17 -5.57
N LEU A 337 72.90 -28.15 -6.23
CA LEU A 337 72.59 -27.19 -7.29
C LEU A 337 72.44 -25.75 -6.76
N ASN A 338 72.22 -25.57 -5.45
CA ASN A 338 72.09 -24.27 -4.79
C ASN A 338 73.27 -23.33 -5.11
N GLU A 339 74.50 -23.84 -5.09
CA GLU A 339 75.72 -23.07 -5.40
C GLU A 339 75.71 -22.43 -6.80
N TYR A 340 74.89 -22.96 -7.70
CA TYR A 340 74.82 -22.55 -9.11
C TYR A 340 73.50 -21.88 -9.47
N SER A 341 72.51 -21.82 -8.56
CA SER A 341 71.13 -21.41 -8.87
C SER A 341 70.62 -20.23 -8.06
N GLN A 342 71.50 -19.38 -7.53
CA GLN A 342 71.10 -18.23 -6.68
C GLN A 342 70.12 -17.28 -7.39
N ASP A 343 70.41 -16.87 -8.62
CA ASP A 343 69.50 -16.01 -9.41
C ASP A 343 68.10 -16.64 -9.59
N TYR A 344 68.05 -17.97 -9.75
CA TYR A 344 66.79 -18.71 -9.88
C TYR A 344 66.04 -18.79 -8.54
N LEU A 345 66.75 -19.01 -7.43
CA LEU A 345 66.19 -19.01 -6.08
C LEU A 345 65.66 -17.63 -5.67
N GLU A 346 66.33 -16.56 -6.07
CA GLU A 346 65.86 -15.18 -5.89
C GLU A 346 64.57 -14.95 -6.69
N THR A 347 64.54 -15.37 -7.96
CA THR A 347 63.34 -15.28 -8.80
C THR A 347 62.17 -16.09 -8.22
N LEU A 348 62.43 -17.30 -7.71
CA LEU A 348 61.42 -18.11 -7.02
C LEU A 348 60.95 -17.47 -5.72
N THR A 349 61.86 -16.84 -4.96
CA THR A 349 61.52 -16.14 -3.72
C THR A 349 60.58 -14.97 -4.02
N ASN A 350 60.94 -14.11 -4.96
CA ASN A 350 60.10 -12.99 -5.39
C ASN A 350 58.71 -13.47 -5.86
N LEU A 351 58.64 -14.60 -6.58
CA LEU A 351 57.36 -15.20 -6.98
C LEU A 351 56.54 -15.69 -5.79
N CYS A 352 57.18 -16.38 -4.83
CA CYS A 352 56.51 -16.86 -3.62
C CYS A 352 56.01 -15.68 -2.77
N ASP A 353 56.76 -14.59 -2.68
CA ASP A 353 56.37 -13.41 -1.92
C ASP A 353 55.16 -12.72 -2.55
N ILE A 354 55.13 -12.56 -3.88
CA ILE A 354 53.96 -12.03 -4.60
C ILE A 354 52.72 -12.92 -4.40
N LEU A 355 52.88 -14.25 -4.54
CA LEU A 355 51.75 -15.18 -4.34
C LEU A 355 51.29 -15.21 -2.89
N SER A 356 52.20 -15.13 -1.92
CA SER A 356 51.87 -15.04 -0.49
C SER A 356 51.09 -13.76 -0.19
N ASN A 357 51.49 -12.64 -0.78
CA ASN A 357 50.77 -11.37 -0.67
C ASN A 357 49.34 -11.42 -1.23
N PHE A 358 49.06 -12.28 -2.22
CA PHE A 358 47.70 -12.50 -2.70
C PHE A 358 46.87 -13.27 -1.69
N VAL A 359 47.43 -14.36 -1.18
CA VAL A 359 46.68 -15.40 -0.47
C VAL A 359 46.51 -15.09 1.03
N GLN A 360 47.52 -14.48 1.67
CA GLN A 360 47.56 -14.26 3.12
C GLN A 360 46.74 -13.07 3.61
N LYS A 361 46.26 -12.19 2.72
CA LYS A 361 45.36 -11.10 3.12
C LYS A 361 44.04 -11.69 3.59
N ASN A 362 43.58 -11.26 4.78
CA ASN A 362 42.29 -11.65 5.36
C ASN A 362 41.10 -11.48 4.38
N ASN A 363 41.25 -10.62 3.36
CA ASN A 363 40.34 -10.50 2.23
C ASN A 363 41.12 -10.67 0.91
N PHE A 364 41.22 -11.91 0.42
CA PHE A 364 41.61 -12.17 -0.98
C PHE A 364 40.63 -11.44 -1.91
N SER A 365 41.13 -10.87 -3.01
CA SER A 365 40.27 -10.28 -4.04
C SER A 365 40.85 -10.51 -5.42
N LEU A 366 39.97 -10.81 -6.39
CA LEU A 366 40.34 -10.92 -7.81
C LEU A 366 41.04 -9.66 -8.32
N ASP A 367 40.64 -8.47 -7.87
CA ASP A 367 41.23 -7.20 -8.31
C ASP A 367 42.66 -7.01 -7.81
N VAL A 368 42.96 -7.54 -6.61
CA VAL A 368 44.33 -7.58 -6.10
C VAL A 368 45.18 -8.52 -6.96
N ALA A 369 44.64 -9.68 -7.36
CA ALA A 369 45.37 -10.58 -8.26
C ALA A 369 45.61 -9.95 -9.65
N VAL A 370 44.61 -9.26 -10.20
CA VAL A 370 44.67 -8.59 -11.52
C VAL A 370 45.67 -7.42 -11.50
N SER A 371 45.63 -6.56 -10.48
CA SER A 371 46.56 -5.42 -10.35
C SER A 371 48.03 -5.85 -10.24
N ASN A 372 48.30 -7.10 -9.89
CA ASN A 372 49.64 -7.65 -9.80
C ASN A 372 50.04 -8.54 -10.99
N ILE A 373 49.23 -8.63 -12.05
CA ILE A 373 49.59 -9.34 -13.28
C ILE A 373 50.92 -8.82 -13.86
N GLN A 374 51.13 -7.51 -13.87
CA GLN A 374 52.37 -6.92 -14.38
C GLN A 374 53.60 -7.39 -13.57
N HIS A 375 53.48 -7.50 -12.25
CA HIS A 375 54.56 -8.02 -11.40
C HIS A 375 54.86 -9.49 -11.71
N LEU A 376 53.84 -10.32 -11.96
CA LEU A 376 54.04 -11.71 -12.43
C LEU A 376 54.70 -11.76 -13.81
N GLN A 377 54.29 -10.90 -14.75
CA GLN A 377 54.87 -10.84 -16.09
C GLN A 377 56.35 -10.43 -16.05
N ASN A 378 56.74 -9.49 -15.18
CA ASN A 378 58.14 -9.11 -15.01
C ASN A 378 59.02 -10.29 -14.51
N ILE A 379 58.48 -11.16 -13.65
CA ILE A 379 59.16 -12.40 -13.21
C ILE A 379 59.31 -13.41 -14.35
N LYS A 380 58.33 -13.50 -15.25
CA LYS A 380 58.40 -14.40 -16.42
C LYS A 380 59.63 -14.07 -17.29
N GLU A 381 59.95 -12.79 -17.44
CA GLU A 381 61.09 -12.34 -18.27
C GLU A 381 62.45 -12.60 -17.60
N SER A 382 62.50 -12.64 -16.27
CA SER A 382 63.74 -12.90 -15.52
C SER A 382 64.02 -14.39 -15.29
N ARG A 383 63.03 -15.27 -15.44
CA ARG A 383 63.15 -16.70 -15.10
C ARG A 383 64.05 -17.46 -16.07
N ARG A 384 65.30 -17.65 -15.66
CA ARG A 384 66.30 -18.51 -16.33
C ARG A 384 66.25 -19.92 -15.76
N SER A 385 66.54 -20.93 -16.57
CA SER A 385 66.64 -22.32 -16.09
C SER A 385 67.75 -22.44 -15.03
N PRO A 386 67.52 -23.17 -13.91
CA PRO A 386 68.54 -23.36 -12.87
C PRO A 386 69.78 -24.10 -13.39
N TYR A 387 69.66 -24.74 -14.56
CA TYR A 387 70.74 -25.49 -15.20
C TYR A 387 71.66 -24.63 -16.10
N ILE A 388 71.30 -23.36 -16.37
CA ILE A 388 72.09 -22.47 -17.24
C ILE A 388 73.51 -22.23 -16.69
N PRO A 389 73.71 -21.94 -15.39
CA PRO A 389 75.05 -21.71 -14.87
C PRO A 389 75.93 -22.97 -14.93
N ILE A 390 75.34 -24.14 -14.73
CA ILE A 390 76.06 -25.42 -14.87
C ILE A 390 76.46 -25.67 -16.32
N ILE A 391 75.55 -25.55 -17.28
CA ILE A 391 75.88 -25.81 -18.69
C ILE A 391 76.92 -24.80 -19.22
N HIS A 392 76.94 -23.57 -18.68
CA HIS A 392 77.99 -22.58 -18.99
C HIS A 392 79.36 -23.00 -18.44
N LYS A 393 79.42 -23.52 -17.22
CA LYS A 393 80.67 -24.07 -16.65
C LYS A 393 81.15 -25.30 -17.41
N ILE A 394 80.26 -26.22 -17.76
CA ILE A 394 80.56 -27.38 -18.61
C ILE A 394 81.08 -26.92 -19.97
N PHE A 395 80.45 -25.93 -20.60
CA PHE A 395 80.91 -25.39 -21.87
C PHE A 395 82.35 -24.83 -21.78
N GLY A 396 82.67 -24.11 -20.69
CA GLY A 396 84.04 -23.63 -20.44
C GLY A 396 85.05 -24.77 -20.37
N LEU A 397 84.74 -25.81 -19.58
CA LEU A 397 85.59 -26.99 -19.41
C LEU A 397 85.74 -27.80 -20.72
N VAL A 398 84.66 -27.99 -21.47
CA VAL A 398 84.72 -28.69 -22.76
C VAL A 398 85.48 -27.88 -23.80
N SER A 399 85.40 -26.55 -23.75
CA SER A 399 86.21 -25.66 -24.61
C SER A 399 87.70 -25.68 -24.26
N GLU A 400 88.05 -25.92 -22.99
CA GLU A 400 89.43 -26.12 -22.55
C GLU A 400 89.95 -27.48 -23.03
N MET A 401 89.15 -28.53 -22.81
CA MET A 401 89.45 -29.89 -23.26
C MET A 401 89.66 -29.97 -24.78
N SER A 402 88.86 -29.25 -25.59
CA SER A 402 89.00 -29.24 -27.05
C SER A 402 90.24 -28.51 -27.57
N LYS A 403 90.91 -27.70 -26.73
CA LYS A 403 92.22 -27.11 -27.05
C LYS A 403 93.36 -28.08 -26.75
N ILE A 404 93.19 -28.93 -25.75
CA ILE A 404 94.19 -29.91 -25.28
C ILE A 404 94.11 -31.20 -26.12
N SER A 405 92.91 -31.62 -26.49
CA SER A 405 92.63 -32.84 -27.26
C SER A 405 91.95 -32.51 -28.59
N GLN A 406 92.57 -32.96 -29.69
CA GLN A 406 91.99 -32.90 -31.04
C GLN A 406 91.20 -34.17 -31.40
N HIS A 407 90.92 -35.05 -30.43
CA HIS A 407 90.20 -36.29 -30.69
C HIS A 407 88.77 -36.02 -31.17
N ALA A 408 88.28 -36.85 -32.11
CA ALA A 408 86.99 -36.65 -32.77
C ALA A 408 85.82 -36.60 -31.77
N GLU A 409 85.86 -37.46 -30.73
CA GLU A 409 84.81 -37.51 -29.70
C GLU A 409 84.82 -36.27 -28.79
N THR A 410 85.99 -35.66 -28.53
CA THR A 410 86.12 -34.37 -27.82
C THR A 410 85.44 -33.24 -28.61
N GLN A 411 85.68 -33.19 -29.93
CA GLN A 411 85.05 -32.21 -30.81
C GLN A 411 83.53 -32.41 -30.94
N LYS A 412 83.08 -33.67 -30.92
CA LYS A 412 81.66 -34.02 -30.91
C LYS A 412 80.97 -33.58 -29.62
N LEU A 413 81.61 -33.76 -28.46
CA LEU A 413 81.09 -33.25 -27.19
C LEU A 413 81.01 -31.72 -27.20
N TYR A 414 82.04 -31.04 -27.68
CA TYR A 414 82.04 -29.57 -27.81
C TYR A 414 80.85 -29.07 -28.63
N ARG A 415 80.60 -29.65 -29.80
CA ARG A 415 79.45 -29.31 -30.64
C ARG A 415 78.11 -29.59 -29.94
N LYS A 416 77.97 -30.73 -29.27
CA LYS A 416 76.77 -31.07 -28.49
C LYS A 416 76.50 -30.02 -27.41
N VAL A 417 77.50 -29.69 -26.60
CA VAL A 417 77.36 -28.72 -25.51
C VAL A 417 77.07 -27.31 -26.01
N VAL A 418 77.64 -26.88 -27.15
CA VAL A 418 77.29 -25.61 -27.81
C VAL A 418 75.80 -25.51 -28.13
N ILE A 419 75.19 -26.61 -28.61
CA ILE A 419 73.76 -26.67 -28.90
C ILE A 419 72.96 -26.67 -27.59
N MET A 420 73.33 -27.54 -26.65
CA MET A 420 72.65 -27.72 -25.37
C MET A 420 72.67 -26.46 -24.49
N LYS A 421 73.69 -25.61 -24.62
CA LYS A 421 73.80 -24.32 -23.93
C LYS A 421 72.61 -23.39 -24.22
N LYS A 422 72.00 -23.50 -25.41
CA LYS A 422 70.82 -22.69 -25.79
C LYS A 422 69.55 -23.13 -25.07
N MET A 423 69.48 -24.39 -24.66
CA MET A 423 68.32 -24.99 -24.00
C MET A 423 68.77 -26.13 -23.09
N PRO A 424 69.28 -25.83 -21.87
CA PRO A 424 69.73 -26.87 -20.96
C PRO A 424 68.55 -27.64 -20.40
N LEU A 425 68.42 -28.90 -20.83
CA LEU A 425 67.45 -29.87 -20.35
C LEU A 425 68.17 -30.92 -19.50
N TYR A 426 67.45 -31.50 -18.55
CA TYR A 426 67.97 -32.55 -17.68
C TYR A 426 68.61 -33.71 -18.47
N ILE A 427 67.94 -34.18 -19.53
CA ILE A 427 68.43 -35.28 -20.38
C ILE A 427 69.76 -34.97 -21.07
N HIS A 428 70.12 -33.69 -21.23
CA HIS A 428 71.39 -33.31 -21.82
C HIS A 428 72.58 -33.66 -20.92
N PHE A 429 72.41 -33.67 -19.59
CA PHE A 429 73.50 -34.02 -18.66
C PHE A 429 73.82 -35.52 -18.68
N GLU A 430 72.81 -36.38 -18.86
CA GLU A 430 73.02 -37.81 -19.08
C GLU A 430 73.77 -38.06 -20.40
N GLN A 431 73.35 -37.40 -21.49
CA GLN A 431 74.03 -37.49 -22.79
C GLN A 431 75.47 -36.96 -22.78
N ILE A 432 75.76 -35.96 -21.94
CA ILE A 432 77.13 -35.48 -21.70
C ILE A 432 77.93 -36.56 -20.98
N ASN A 433 77.40 -37.16 -19.91
CA ASN A 433 78.07 -38.23 -19.17
C ASN A 433 78.38 -39.46 -20.02
N GLU A 434 77.45 -39.90 -20.88
CA GLU A 434 77.68 -41.00 -21.84
C GLU A 434 78.85 -40.68 -22.79
N GLN A 435 78.89 -39.44 -23.29
CA GLN A 435 79.94 -38.99 -24.20
C GLN A 435 81.30 -38.84 -23.49
N LEU A 436 81.31 -38.44 -22.22
CA LEU A 436 82.52 -38.40 -21.39
C LEU A 436 83.08 -39.80 -21.16
N ALA A 437 82.24 -40.81 -20.94
CA ALA A 437 82.69 -42.19 -20.77
C ALA A 437 83.41 -42.73 -22.02
N ILE A 438 82.93 -42.36 -23.21
CA ILE A 438 83.59 -42.68 -24.49
C ILE A 438 84.92 -41.94 -24.62
N ILE A 439 84.99 -40.64 -24.27
CA ILE A 439 86.24 -39.89 -24.35
C ILE A 439 87.27 -40.44 -23.36
N HIS A 440 86.84 -40.80 -22.14
CA HIS A 440 87.70 -41.37 -21.11
C HIS A 440 88.34 -42.69 -21.56
N SER A 441 87.62 -43.54 -22.31
CA SER A 441 88.19 -44.79 -22.84
C SER A 441 89.18 -44.57 -23.99
N CYS A 442 89.08 -43.44 -24.70
CA CYS A 442 90.01 -43.07 -25.77
C CYS A 442 91.26 -42.32 -25.28
N GLU A 443 91.19 -41.59 -24.15
CA GLU A 443 92.25 -40.66 -23.70
C GLU A 443 92.86 -40.99 -22.32
N VAL A 444 92.94 -42.28 -21.99
CA VAL A 444 93.39 -42.80 -20.67
C VAL A 444 94.79 -42.33 -20.23
N SER A 445 95.62 -41.83 -21.15
CA SER A 445 96.99 -41.38 -20.86
C SER A 445 97.14 -39.86 -20.62
N ASN A 446 96.10 -39.05 -20.88
CA ASN A 446 96.19 -37.60 -20.73
C ASN A 446 95.61 -37.13 -19.39
N SER A 447 96.48 -36.92 -18.40
CA SER A 447 96.08 -36.55 -17.04
C SER A 447 95.27 -35.25 -16.94
N GLN A 448 95.54 -34.27 -17.82
CA GLN A 448 94.80 -33.01 -17.85
C GLN A 448 93.37 -33.22 -18.39
N VAL A 449 93.22 -34.04 -19.43
CA VAL A 449 91.90 -34.37 -19.98
C VAL A 449 91.08 -35.19 -18.97
N ILE A 450 91.70 -36.12 -18.25
CA ILE A 450 91.04 -36.92 -17.21
C ILE A 450 90.53 -36.03 -16.06
N ASP A 451 91.33 -35.05 -15.60
CA ASP A 451 90.91 -34.09 -14.58
C ASP A 451 89.70 -33.24 -15.05
N ILE A 452 89.74 -32.76 -16.30
CA ILE A 452 88.60 -32.03 -16.89
C ILE A 452 87.35 -32.92 -17.00
N ILE A 453 87.49 -34.17 -17.44
CA ILE A 453 86.38 -35.15 -17.49
C ILE A 453 85.77 -35.34 -16.10
N SER A 454 86.58 -35.51 -15.06
CA SER A 454 86.10 -35.66 -13.68
C SER A 454 85.32 -34.43 -13.21
N LYS A 455 85.81 -33.22 -13.52
CA LYS A 455 85.12 -31.96 -13.20
C LYS A 455 83.77 -31.84 -13.93
N ILE A 456 83.71 -32.20 -15.21
CA ILE A 456 82.45 -32.17 -15.98
C ILE A 456 81.48 -33.21 -15.43
N ALA A 457 81.94 -34.44 -15.15
CA ALA A 457 81.11 -35.51 -14.61
C ALA A 457 80.48 -35.11 -13.27
N LYS A 458 81.25 -34.48 -12.36
CA LYS A 458 80.73 -33.93 -11.10
C LYS A 458 79.62 -32.90 -11.33
N LEU A 459 79.81 -31.96 -12.26
CA LEU A 459 78.80 -30.96 -12.60
C LEU A 459 77.53 -31.60 -13.19
N CYS A 460 77.66 -32.65 -14.01
CA CYS A 460 76.51 -33.41 -14.49
C CYS A 460 75.79 -34.13 -13.35
N THR A 461 76.50 -34.76 -12.42
CA THR A 461 75.89 -35.40 -11.23
C THR A 461 75.09 -34.40 -10.39
N ILE A 462 75.63 -33.20 -10.16
CA ILE A 462 74.92 -32.12 -9.47
C ILE A 462 73.64 -31.73 -10.21
N ALA A 463 73.70 -31.64 -11.54
CA ALA A 463 72.55 -31.29 -12.39
C ALA A 463 71.52 -32.43 -12.55
N SER A 464 71.92 -33.68 -12.32
CA SER A 464 71.08 -34.87 -12.45
C SER A 464 70.15 -35.11 -11.24
N ASN A 465 69.81 -34.07 -10.47
CA ASN A 465 68.76 -34.19 -9.44
C ASN A 465 67.37 -34.23 -10.10
N SER A 466 66.78 -35.44 -10.16
CA SER A 466 65.46 -35.68 -10.78
C SER A 466 64.33 -34.92 -10.08
N LYS A 467 64.37 -34.74 -8.76
CA LYS A 467 63.36 -33.98 -8.00
C LYS A 467 63.34 -32.51 -8.39
N VAL A 468 64.52 -31.90 -8.53
CA VAL A 468 64.62 -30.51 -8.99
C VAL A 468 64.10 -30.37 -10.43
N TYR A 469 64.33 -31.36 -11.28
CA TYR A 469 63.80 -31.37 -12.64
C TYR A 469 62.28 -31.54 -12.67
N GLU A 470 61.72 -32.46 -11.91
CA GLU A 470 60.27 -32.66 -11.74
C GLU A 470 59.60 -31.40 -11.25
N HIS A 471 60.23 -30.71 -10.31
CA HIS A 471 59.83 -29.39 -9.86
C HIS A 471 59.88 -28.40 -11.03
N TYR A 472 61.05 -28.12 -11.60
CA TYR A 472 61.23 -27.16 -12.70
C TYR A 472 60.24 -27.35 -13.87
N THR A 473 59.97 -28.60 -14.27
CA THR A 473 59.06 -28.94 -15.37
C THR A 473 57.60 -29.08 -14.97
N GLY A 474 57.32 -29.51 -13.74
CA GLY A 474 55.98 -29.73 -13.20
C GLY A 474 55.24 -28.47 -12.75
N TYR A 475 55.93 -27.31 -12.70
CA TYR A 475 55.27 -26.06 -12.35
C TYR A 475 54.52 -25.42 -13.50
N ARG A 476 53.36 -24.85 -13.16
CA ARG A 476 52.60 -23.98 -14.05
C ARG A 476 53.48 -22.80 -14.43
N LYS A 477 53.87 -22.66 -15.70
CA LYS A 477 54.55 -21.45 -16.21
C LYS A 477 53.84 -20.22 -15.64
N VAL A 478 54.57 -19.16 -15.31
CA VAL A 478 53.97 -17.91 -14.78
C VAL A 478 52.83 -17.42 -15.70
N GLN A 479 52.94 -17.65 -17.01
CA GLN A 479 51.87 -17.42 -17.97
C GLN A 479 50.56 -18.14 -17.66
N ILE A 480 50.59 -19.38 -17.16
CA ILE A 480 49.39 -20.12 -16.77
C ILE A 480 48.71 -19.46 -15.56
N LEU A 481 49.48 -18.88 -14.63
CA LEU A 481 48.92 -18.12 -13.51
C LEU A 481 48.22 -16.87 -14.02
N VAL A 482 48.91 -16.10 -14.88
CA VAL A 482 48.38 -14.89 -15.53
C VAL A 482 47.10 -15.20 -16.29
N ASN A 483 47.13 -16.18 -17.20
CA ASN A 483 45.97 -16.60 -17.98
C ASN A 483 44.83 -17.02 -17.06
N LYS A 484 45.10 -17.73 -15.96
CA LYS A 484 44.04 -18.18 -15.05
C LYS A 484 43.36 -17.01 -14.32
N ILE A 485 44.13 -16.00 -13.90
CA ILE A 485 43.59 -14.78 -13.29
C ILE A 485 42.72 -14.02 -14.31
N GLU A 486 43.22 -13.85 -15.54
CA GLU A 486 42.48 -13.19 -16.63
C GLU A 486 41.22 -13.97 -17.03
N ASP A 487 41.29 -15.31 -17.14
CA ASP A 487 40.16 -16.17 -17.46
C ASP A 487 39.05 -16.07 -16.40
N CYS A 488 39.41 -16.07 -15.11
CA CYS A 488 38.47 -15.89 -14.02
C CYS A 488 37.71 -14.55 -14.15
N ARG A 489 38.44 -13.47 -14.40
CA ARG A 489 37.87 -12.14 -14.63
C ARG A 489 36.97 -12.09 -15.86
N ASN A 490 37.46 -12.56 -17.00
CA ASN A 490 36.72 -12.55 -18.27
C ASN A 490 35.46 -13.42 -18.18
N SER A 491 35.53 -14.55 -17.48
CA SER A 491 34.39 -15.43 -17.25
C SER A 491 33.30 -14.75 -16.41
N LEU A 492 33.68 -14.04 -15.35
CA LEU A 492 32.73 -13.30 -14.50
C LEU A 492 32.03 -12.19 -15.27
N ILE A 493 32.79 -11.37 -16.01
CA ILE A 493 32.23 -10.29 -16.85
C ILE A 493 31.28 -10.89 -17.90
N SER A 494 31.71 -11.94 -18.60
CA SER A 494 30.92 -12.58 -19.65
C SER A 494 29.63 -13.22 -19.12
N LYS A 495 29.68 -13.90 -17.96
CA LYS A 495 28.49 -14.47 -17.31
C LYS A 495 27.50 -13.39 -16.87
N THR A 496 28.02 -12.30 -16.33
CA THR A 496 27.24 -11.13 -15.88
C THR A 496 26.55 -10.43 -17.06
N PHE A 497 27.23 -10.34 -18.20
CA PHE A 497 26.65 -9.82 -19.44
C PHE A 497 25.64 -10.77 -20.08
N ALA A 498 25.95 -12.07 -20.15
CA ALA A 498 25.03 -13.07 -20.65
C ALA A 498 23.73 -13.07 -19.83
N PHE A 499 23.83 -12.94 -18.51
CA PHE A 499 22.67 -12.76 -17.64
C PHE A 499 21.81 -11.56 -18.06
N TRP A 500 22.40 -10.37 -18.23
CA TRP A 500 21.68 -9.17 -18.64
C TRP A 500 20.97 -9.35 -19.99
N LYS A 501 21.67 -9.95 -20.95
CA LYS A 501 21.13 -10.20 -22.30
C LYS A 501 20.01 -11.24 -22.31
N THR A 502 20.14 -12.32 -21.55
CA THR A 502 19.12 -13.38 -21.48
C THR A 502 17.87 -12.91 -20.73
N ASN A 503 18.01 -11.97 -19.80
CA ASN A 503 16.89 -11.40 -19.06
C ASN A 503 16.37 -10.09 -19.68
N SER A 504 16.82 -9.71 -20.88
CA SER A 504 16.39 -8.47 -21.53
C SER A 504 14.89 -8.44 -21.81
N SER A 505 14.26 -9.58 -22.11
CA SER A 505 12.80 -9.72 -22.31
C SER A 505 12.01 -9.64 -21.00
N PHE A 506 12.59 -10.13 -19.91
CA PHE A 506 12.05 -10.00 -18.55
C PHE A 506 12.10 -8.53 -18.08
N ILE A 507 13.20 -7.87 -18.41
CA ILE A 507 13.42 -6.43 -18.27
C ILE A 507 12.44 -5.61 -19.15
N GLU A 508 12.18 -6.07 -20.38
CA GLU A 508 11.21 -5.45 -21.27
C GLU A 508 9.80 -5.56 -20.68
N SER A 509 9.48 -6.67 -20.01
CA SER A 509 8.23 -6.86 -19.27
C SER A 509 8.09 -5.84 -18.13
N LEU A 510 9.19 -5.55 -17.40
CA LEU A 510 9.28 -4.45 -16.42
C LEU A 510 9.04 -3.06 -17.05
N LYS A 511 9.49 -2.82 -18.28
CA LYS A 511 9.15 -1.58 -19.02
C LYS A 511 7.67 -1.52 -19.41
N THR A 512 7.03 -2.63 -19.73
CA THR A 512 5.59 -2.64 -20.06
C THR A 512 4.73 -2.28 -18.85
N PHE A 513 5.13 -2.70 -17.64
CA PHE A 513 4.52 -2.28 -16.38
C PHE A 513 4.60 -0.75 -16.15
N ASN A 514 5.61 -0.09 -16.75
CA ASN A 514 5.80 1.35 -16.67
C ASN A 514 4.64 2.15 -17.31
N ASN A 515 3.95 1.58 -18.30
CA ASN A 515 2.77 2.18 -18.94
C ASN A 515 1.47 1.94 -18.16
N ILE A 516 1.42 0.91 -17.30
CA ILE A 516 0.24 0.56 -16.50
C ILE A 516 0.09 1.54 -15.32
N SER A 517 1.19 2.06 -14.77
CA SER A 517 1.15 2.93 -13.58
C SER A 517 0.47 4.28 -13.78
N LYS A 518 0.36 4.84 -14.99
CA LYS A 518 -0.42 6.10 -15.15
C LYS A 518 -1.90 5.86 -14.89
N LYS A 519 -2.38 4.66 -15.21
CA LYS A 519 -3.76 4.22 -14.98
C LYS A 519 -3.98 3.89 -13.51
N ASP A 520 -3.00 3.27 -12.86
CA ASP A 520 -3.06 2.95 -11.43
C ASP A 520 -2.84 4.19 -10.54
N GLU A 521 -2.01 5.15 -10.95
CA GLU A 521 -1.86 6.46 -10.29
C GLU A 521 -3.16 7.27 -10.40
N SER A 522 -3.82 7.24 -11.56
CA SER A 522 -5.15 7.83 -11.74
C SER A 522 -6.17 7.19 -10.81
N ARG A 523 -6.21 5.84 -10.73
CA ARG A 523 -7.11 5.10 -9.83
C ARG A 523 -6.83 5.38 -8.36
N TRP A 524 -5.55 5.41 -7.96
CA TRP A 524 -5.16 5.75 -6.61
C TRP A 524 -5.54 7.19 -6.27
N LYS A 525 -5.31 8.16 -7.17
CA LYS A 525 -5.76 9.55 -6.98
C LYS A 525 -7.28 9.67 -6.91
N GLU A 526 -8.02 8.94 -7.73
CA GLU A 526 -9.49 8.88 -7.67
C GLU A 526 -9.99 8.23 -6.37
N SER A 527 -9.36 7.15 -5.93
CA SER A 527 -9.65 6.45 -4.66
C SER A 527 -9.35 7.34 -3.44
N LEU A 528 -8.21 8.05 -3.47
CA LEU A 528 -7.81 9.03 -2.45
C LEU A 528 -8.78 10.22 -2.44
N ASN A 529 -9.16 10.75 -3.60
CA ASN A 529 -10.11 11.84 -3.72
C ASN A 529 -11.51 11.42 -3.26
N SER A 530 -11.98 10.23 -3.62
CA SER A 530 -13.27 9.68 -3.15
C SER A 530 -13.27 9.44 -1.65
N SER A 531 -12.15 8.96 -1.08
CA SER A 531 -12.00 8.78 0.36
C SER A 531 -11.95 10.12 1.09
N LYS A 532 -11.26 11.11 0.53
CA LYS A 532 -11.24 12.48 1.05
C LYS A 532 -12.62 13.13 1.00
N GLU A 533 -13.34 12.97 -0.11
CA GLU A 533 -14.70 13.48 -0.26
C GLU A 533 -15.67 12.83 0.72
N LYS A 534 -15.53 11.53 1.01
CA LYS A 534 -16.27 10.84 2.09
C LYS A 534 -15.90 11.36 3.47
N ILE A 535 -14.62 11.62 3.74
CA ILE A 535 -14.16 12.21 5.01
C ILE A 535 -14.71 13.64 5.17
N ASP A 536 -14.70 14.44 4.10
CA ASP A 536 -15.24 15.80 4.09
C ASP A 536 -16.76 15.79 4.29
N GLN A 537 -17.49 14.86 3.66
CA GLN A 537 -18.93 14.65 3.91
C GLN A 537 -19.22 14.20 5.34
N LEU A 538 -18.40 13.29 5.89
CA LEU A 538 -18.53 12.85 7.29
C LEU A 538 -18.26 14.00 8.24
N THR A 539 -17.23 14.81 7.97
CA THR A 539 -16.88 15.99 8.75
C THR A 539 -17.99 17.04 8.72
N LEU A 540 -18.57 17.30 7.54
CA LEU A 540 -19.72 18.19 7.37
C LEU A 540 -20.96 17.65 8.11
N PHE A 541 -21.23 16.34 8.01
CA PHE A 541 -22.31 15.69 8.75
C PHE A 541 -22.12 15.81 10.27
N LEU A 542 -20.88 15.68 10.74
CA LEU A 542 -20.51 15.79 12.15
C LEU A 542 -20.53 17.24 12.66
N GLU A 543 -20.12 18.22 11.85
CA GLU A 543 -20.31 19.64 12.17
C GLU A 543 -21.80 19.97 12.25
N ASN A 544 -22.61 19.45 11.33
CA ASN A 544 -24.07 19.61 11.40
C ASN A 544 -24.67 18.93 12.63
N ALA A 545 -24.20 17.73 12.99
CA ALA A 545 -24.62 17.02 14.20
C ALA A 545 -24.18 17.77 15.47
N LYS A 546 -22.97 18.34 15.48
CA LYS A 546 -22.45 19.19 16.55
C LYS A 546 -23.24 20.48 16.68
N ILE A 547 -23.59 21.14 15.57
CA ILE A 547 -24.50 22.29 15.55
C ILE A 547 -25.88 21.88 16.07
N HIS A 548 -26.37 20.68 15.76
CA HIS A 548 -27.64 20.15 16.29
C HIS A 548 -27.59 19.83 17.79
N LEU A 549 -26.46 19.34 18.29
CA LEU A 549 -26.23 19.04 19.71
C LEU A 549 -25.98 20.32 20.54
N ASP A 550 -25.23 21.27 19.99
CA ASP A 550 -24.94 22.58 20.59
C ASP A 550 -26.16 23.51 20.52
N ASN A 551 -27.04 23.32 19.53
CA ASN A 551 -28.41 23.86 19.54
C ASN A 551 -29.25 23.07 20.56
N LYS A 552 -28.98 23.33 21.84
CA LYS A 552 -29.57 22.75 23.07
C LYS A 552 -31.11 22.66 23.10
N ASN A 553 -31.86 23.20 22.14
CA ASN A 553 -33.33 23.24 22.18
C ASN A 553 -33.99 21.86 22.08
N THR A 554 -33.45 20.92 21.29
CA THR A 554 -34.14 19.63 21.05
C THR A 554 -34.06 18.68 22.24
N VAL A 555 -32.88 18.60 22.89
CA VAL A 555 -32.66 17.76 24.07
C VAL A 555 -33.32 18.37 25.32
N THR A 556 -33.28 19.70 25.46
CA THR A 556 -33.92 20.37 26.62
C THR A 556 -35.45 20.26 26.55
N THR A 557 -36.05 20.34 25.36
CA THR A 557 -37.50 20.12 25.17
C THR A 557 -37.89 18.67 25.49
N TYR A 558 -37.08 17.69 25.06
CA TYR A 558 -37.29 16.26 25.34
C TYR A 558 -37.22 15.91 26.84
N ILE A 559 -36.29 16.54 27.58
CA ILE A 559 -36.13 16.33 29.02
C ILE A 559 -37.27 17.03 29.80
N ILE A 560 -37.63 18.27 29.44
CA ILE A 560 -38.74 19.02 30.07
C ILE A 560 -40.06 18.23 29.95
N ASP A 561 -40.37 17.73 28.76
CA ASP A 561 -41.60 16.99 28.51
C ASP A 561 -41.62 15.60 29.19
N ARG A 562 -40.47 14.91 29.35
CA ARG A 562 -40.40 13.67 30.14
C ARG A 562 -40.53 13.89 31.65
N SER A 563 -39.96 14.97 32.19
CA SER A 563 -40.19 15.36 33.58
C SER A 563 -41.65 15.73 33.85
N TYR A 564 -42.37 16.25 32.83
CA TYR A 564 -43.81 16.50 32.88
C TYR A 564 -44.64 15.20 32.76
N ASP A 565 -44.24 14.26 31.88
CA ASP A 565 -44.89 12.94 31.70
C ASP A 565 -44.81 12.06 32.97
N ASN A 566 -43.72 12.15 33.76
CA ASN A 566 -43.62 11.48 35.06
C ASN A 566 -44.52 12.10 36.15
N SER A 567 -44.94 13.36 36.00
CA SER A 567 -45.89 14.01 36.93
C SER A 567 -47.36 13.68 36.62
N LEU A 568 -47.65 13.27 35.38
CA LEU A 568 -49.02 13.03 34.89
C LEU A 568 -49.40 11.55 34.79
N THR A 569 -48.49 10.63 35.07
CA THR A 569 -48.78 9.18 35.12
C THR A 569 -49.75 8.78 36.25
N VAL A 570 -50.31 9.75 36.99
CA VAL A 570 -51.26 9.53 38.09
C VAL A 570 -52.72 9.98 37.79
N GLN A 571 -53.06 10.70 36.72
CA GLN A 571 -54.46 11.22 36.58
C GLN A 571 -55.05 11.24 35.16
N HIS A 572 -55.03 10.10 34.46
CA HIS A 572 -55.58 10.04 33.10
C HIS A 572 -57.12 9.85 33.00
N ASN A 573 -57.86 9.80 34.11
CA ASN A 573 -59.34 9.78 34.10
C ASN A 573 -60.00 10.94 34.88
N THR A 574 -59.26 11.63 35.74
CA THR A 574 -59.83 12.60 36.69
C THR A 574 -60.20 13.93 36.02
N GLY A 575 -59.41 14.41 35.05
CA GLY A 575 -59.65 15.73 34.42
C GLY A 575 -60.91 15.78 33.53
N LEU A 576 -61.18 14.69 32.81
CA LEU A 576 -62.36 14.57 31.94
C LEU A 576 -63.63 14.41 32.78
N GLU A 577 -63.57 13.62 33.86
CA GLU A 577 -64.64 13.52 34.87
C GLU A 577 -64.89 14.86 35.56
N THR A 578 -63.83 15.60 35.94
CA THR A 578 -63.97 16.93 36.57
C THR A 578 -64.60 17.97 35.63
N MET A 579 -64.29 17.91 34.33
CA MET A 579 -64.93 18.77 33.32
C MET A 579 -66.40 18.41 33.10
N ILE A 580 -66.74 17.13 33.10
CA ILE A 580 -68.13 16.66 33.01
C ILE A 580 -68.90 17.11 34.27
N ASP A 581 -68.35 16.91 35.46
CA ASP A 581 -68.93 17.33 36.74
C ASP A 581 -69.13 18.85 36.83
N PHE A 582 -68.13 19.63 36.41
CA PHE A 582 -68.23 21.08 36.39
C PHE A 582 -69.32 21.57 35.43
N THR A 583 -69.45 20.92 34.27
CA THR A 583 -70.48 21.25 33.28
C THR A 583 -71.87 20.86 33.79
N GLN A 584 -72.02 19.69 34.42
CA GLN A 584 -73.26 19.25 35.05
C GLN A 584 -73.68 20.17 36.20
N LYS A 585 -72.73 20.63 37.04
CA LYS A 585 -72.99 21.58 38.12
C LYS A 585 -73.44 22.95 37.59
N LYS A 586 -72.86 23.41 36.46
CA LYS A 586 -73.29 24.63 35.76
C LYS A 586 -74.72 24.50 35.22
N ILE A 587 -75.08 23.35 34.65
CA ILE A 587 -76.43 23.07 34.15
C ILE A 587 -77.43 23.09 35.32
N LYS A 588 -77.14 22.38 36.41
CA LYS A 588 -77.99 22.30 37.60
C LYS A 588 -78.24 23.66 38.26
N ASN A 589 -77.21 24.53 38.30
CA ASN A 589 -77.36 25.90 38.80
C ASN A 589 -78.23 26.78 37.89
N LYS A 590 -78.16 26.59 36.56
CA LYS A 590 -79.04 27.30 35.62
C LYS A 590 -80.48 26.83 35.75
N GLU A 591 -80.72 25.53 35.91
CA GLU A 591 -82.06 24.96 36.14
C GLU A 591 -82.68 25.49 37.44
N LYS A 592 -81.91 25.54 38.54
CA LYS A 592 -82.38 26.11 39.81
C LYS A 592 -82.80 27.57 39.65
N ARG A 593 -82.02 28.35 38.91
CA ARG A 593 -82.30 29.77 38.67
C ARG A 593 -83.51 29.98 37.75
N ILE A 594 -83.73 29.08 36.79
CA ILE A 594 -84.97 29.04 35.99
C ILE A 594 -86.18 28.77 36.89
N GLU A 595 -86.08 27.85 37.84
CA GLU A 595 -87.18 27.51 38.74
C GLU A 595 -87.51 28.63 39.75
N GLU A 596 -86.48 29.31 40.26
CA GLU A 596 -86.64 30.52 41.08
C GLU A 596 -87.33 31.65 40.28
N LEU A 597 -86.95 31.83 39.01
CA LEU A 597 -87.61 32.79 38.11
C LEU A 597 -89.07 32.40 37.83
N LYS A 598 -89.39 31.12 37.64
CA LYS A 598 -90.78 30.67 37.50
C LYS A 598 -91.61 30.98 38.75
N LYS A 599 -91.08 30.71 39.96
CA LYS A 599 -91.77 31.05 41.22
C LYS A 599 -91.98 32.55 41.38
N LEU A 600 -91.00 33.36 40.98
CA LEU A 600 -91.15 34.81 40.97
C LEU A 600 -92.23 35.26 39.98
N ILE A 601 -92.27 34.66 38.78
CA ILE A 601 -93.32 34.93 37.79
C ILE A 601 -94.70 34.51 38.29
N GLU A 602 -94.83 33.34 38.93
CA GLU A 602 -96.10 32.90 39.53
C GLU A 602 -96.55 33.82 40.68
N LYS A 603 -95.62 34.22 41.55
CA LYS A 603 -95.89 35.20 42.62
C LYS A 603 -96.33 36.55 42.05
N HIS A 604 -95.75 36.96 40.92
CA HIS A 604 -96.13 38.19 40.22
C HIS A 604 -97.44 38.10 39.42
N LYS A 605 -97.93 36.88 39.15
CA LYS A 605 -99.23 36.62 38.52
C LYS A 605 -100.36 36.40 39.54
N SER A 606 -100.02 36.18 40.81
CA SER A 606 -100.96 36.00 41.93
C SER A 606 -101.01 37.22 42.87
N SER A 607 -100.29 38.30 42.50
CA SER A 607 -100.47 39.69 42.94
C SER A 607 -100.95 40.50 41.75
#